data_AF-A0AAU6WVB2-F1
#
_entry.id   AF-A0AAU6WVB2-F1
#
_cell.length_a   1.000
_cell.length_b   1.000
_cell.length_c   1.000
_cell.angle_alpha   90.00
_cell.angle_beta   90.00
_cell.angle_gamma   90.00
#
_symmetry.space_group_name_H-M   'P 1'
#
loop_
_entity.id
_entity.type
_entity.pdbx_description
1 polymer ?
#
loop_
_entity_poly.entity_id
_entity_poly.type
_entity_poly.pdbx_seq_one_letter_code
_entity_poly.pdbx_strand_id
1 'polypeptide(L)'
;MMPGEAGKFSLSLGAGLHYYMGLSRMTMASTLNFLTLDSPVFTWPLIDNSDQFARQLGMFAKGKYGKLEYRFSLNKPFATDLTPANVTDPTKAVAVDNNGNPNFSKAGYVEYQFLDEESNMLPFKVGSYLGTKKVFNVGAGFYHQKDGTRTSVNSNIEKHDISLFAVDAFADIPLGNAKNKMAVSAYAGYYNYQFGPNYLRNLGTMNIAASDPNFIGQKAIAGPGNLQPVIGTGNMIYAQAGLLLPSQAEKPKIRIQPFAAYTHKSFEALDKSSSQFDVGANWFLDGHHAKITTQYSTRPVYTSPTESPSSKGEFIVQFQIYL
;
A
#
# COMPACT_ATOMS: atom_id res chain seq x y z
N MET A 1 -8.11 10.51 26.43
CA MET A 1 -8.41 11.95 26.32
C MET A 1 -8.49 12.31 24.85
N MET A 2 -9.65 12.73 24.37
CA MET A 2 -9.72 13.46 23.10
C MET A 2 -8.99 14.80 23.29
N PRO A 3 -8.24 15.30 22.30
CA PRO A 3 -7.52 16.57 22.42
C PRO A 3 -8.52 17.74 22.31
N GLY A 4 -9.28 17.94 23.38
CA GLY A 4 -9.87 19.22 23.72
C GLY A 4 -9.11 19.74 24.93
N GLU A 5 -8.51 20.92 24.81
CA GLU A 5 -7.92 21.76 25.87
C GLU A 5 -6.51 21.46 26.42
N ALA A 6 -5.88 20.30 26.17
CA ALA A 6 -4.57 19.99 26.76
C ALA A 6 -3.39 20.04 25.77
N GLY A 7 -2.82 21.23 25.55
CA GLY A 7 -1.45 21.44 25.05
C GLY A 7 -1.14 21.00 23.60
N LYS A 8 0.07 21.34 23.13
CA LYS A 8 0.57 20.91 21.80
C LYS A 8 0.80 19.39 21.72
N PHE A 9 0.77 18.67 22.83
CA PHE A 9 1.13 17.26 22.94
C PHE A 9 -0.10 16.39 23.19
N SER A 10 -0.22 15.28 22.45
CA SER A 10 -1.22 14.25 22.70
C SER A 10 -0.58 12.87 22.62
N LEU A 11 -0.98 11.96 23.51
CA LEU A 11 -0.55 10.57 23.52
C LEU A 11 -1.76 9.66 23.72
N SER A 12 -1.87 8.62 22.89
CA SER A 12 -2.80 7.52 23.03
C SER A 12 -2.00 6.22 23.01
N LEU A 13 -2.22 5.40 24.04
CA LEU A 13 -1.69 4.04 24.11
C LEU A 13 -2.85 3.07 23.93
N GLY A 14 -2.59 1.94 23.27
CA GLY A 14 -3.56 0.87 23.16
C GLY A 14 -2.89 -0.46 22.88
N ALA A 15 -3.66 -1.53 23.02
CA ALA A 15 -3.23 -2.90 22.76
C ALA A 15 -4.37 -3.70 22.13
N GLY A 16 -4.04 -4.82 21.51
CA GLY A 16 -4.99 -5.69 20.82
C GLY A 16 -4.65 -5.87 19.34
N LEU A 17 -5.61 -6.38 18.57
CA LEU A 17 -5.46 -6.53 17.12
C LEU A 17 -5.69 -5.18 16.45
N HIS A 18 -4.64 -4.57 15.87
CA HIS A 18 -4.70 -3.19 15.41
C HIS A 18 -3.95 -2.92 14.10
N TYR A 19 -4.26 -1.80 13.46
CA TYR A 19 -3.81 -1.42 12.12
C TYR A 19 -2.57 -0.49 12.08
N TYR A 20 -1.95 -0.20 13.23
CA TYR A 20 -0.77 0.67 13.29
C TYR A 20 0.50 -0.05 12.79
N MET A 21 0.66 -0.13 11.47
CA MET A 21 1.76 -0.84 10.79
C MET A 21 2.92 0.06 10.36
N GLY A 22 2.81 1.38 10.52
CA GLY A 22 3.93 2.32 10.51
C GLY A 22 4.66 2.56 9.18
N LEU A 23 4.36 1.87 8.09
CA LEU A 23 5.25 1.98 6.93
C LEU A 23 5.06 3.25 6.09
N SER A 24 3.84 3.60 5.73
CA SER A 24 3.54 4.80 4.93
C SER A 24 2.11 5.27 5.18
N ARG A 25 1.77 6.46 4.68
CA ARG A 25 0.37 6.91 4.61
C ARG A 25 -0.49 5.92 3.84
N MET A 26 -0.03 5.38 2.71
CA MET A 26 -0.79 4.41 1.92
C MET A 26 -0.97 3.07 2.63
N THR A 27 -0.01 2.64 3.45
CA THR A 27 -0.18 1.47 4.33
C THR A 27 -1.34 1.68 5.31
N MET A 28 -1.62 2.94 5.66
CA MET A 28 -2.71 3.34 6.55
C MET A 28 -3.89 3.98 5.81
N ALA A 29 -3.98 3.86 4.49
CA ALA A 29 -5.01 4.57 3.76
C ALA A 29 -6.41 3.98 3.98
N SER A 30 -7.41 4.85 4.05
CA SER A 30 -8.81 4.48 4.23
C SER A 30 -9.39 4.03 2.90
N THR A 31 -9.88 2.79 2.87
CA THR A 31 -10.52 2.19 1.69
C THR A 31 -11.78 2.95 1.23
N LEU A 32 -12.42 3.71 2.12
CA LEU A 32 -13.64 4.46 1.82
C LEU A 32 -13.42 5.65 0.87
N ASN A 33 -12.19 6.17 0.82
CA ASN A 33 -11.89 7.45 0.17
C ASN A 33 -10.61 7.38 -0.67
N PHE A 34 -10.31 6.19 -1.23
CA PHE A 34 -9.28 6.05 -2.24
C PHE A 34 -9.54 6.95 -3.45
N LEU A 35 -8.44 7.46 -4.00
CA LEU A 35 -8.42 8.20 -5.24
C LEU A 35 -8.50 7.23 -6.44
N THR A 36 -7.64 6.20 -6.45
CA THR A 36 -7.71 5.09 -7.39
C THR A 36 -8.81 4.10 -7.00
N LEU A 37 -9.07 3.13 -7.89
CA LEU A 37 -10.03 2.04 -7.66
C LEU A 37 -9.75 1.25 -6.38
N ASP A 38 -8.47 0.98 -6.12
CA ASP A 38 -7.98 0.23 -4.97
C ASP A 38 -6.55 0.67 -4.63
N SER A 39 -6.02 0.15 -3.53
CA SER A 39 -4.61 0.23 -3.17
C SER A 39 -3.75 -0.48 -4.21
N PRO A 40 -2.50 -0.03 -4.47
CA PRO A 40 -1.56 -0.77 -5.31
C PRO A 40 -1.03 -2.06 -4.63
N VAL A 41 -1.57 -2.41 -3.46
CA VAL A 41 -1.35 -3.62 -2.64
C VAL A 41 0.05 -3.77 -2.07
N PHE A 42 1.10 -3.41 -2.81
CA PHE A 42 2.48 -3.48 -2.33
C PHE A 42 2.73 -2.57 -1.11
N THR A 43 1.88 -1.57 -0.90
CA THR A 43 1.90 -0.68 0.28
C THR A 43 1.45 -1.40 1.56
N TRP A 44 0.86 -2.59 1.45
CA TRP A 44 0.61 -3.53 2.54
C TRP A 44 1.52 -4.76 2.41
N PRO A 45 2.82 -4.64 2.74
CA PRO A 45 3.82 -5.67 2.47
C PRO A 45 3.56 -7.04 3.11
N LEU A 46 2.81 -7.07 4.21
CA LEU A 46 2.58 -8.27 5.02
C LEU A 46 1.19 -8.85 4.83
N ILE A 47 0.37 -8.21 3.99
CA ILE A 47 -1.05 -8.50 3.83
C ILE A 47 -1.27 -9.98 3.56
N ASP A 48 -2.22 -10.57 4.29
CA ASP A 48 -2.65 -11.97 4.12
C ASP A 48 -1.51 -12.99 4.26
N ASN A 49 -0.45 -12.64 5.00
CA ASN A 49 0.68 -13.54 5.24
C ASN A 49 1.07 -13.58 6.72
N SER A 50 1.56 -12.46 7.28
CA SER A 50 1.91 -12.37 8.70
C SER A 50 1.02 -11.39 9.48
N ASP A 51 -0.15 -11.06 8.91
CA ASP A 51 -1.18 -10.19 9.46
C ASP A 51 -2.59 -10.74 9.18
N GLN A 52 -3.60 -10.15 9.83
CA GLN A 52 -5.01 -10.38 9.54
C GLN A 52 -5.65 -9.10 8.98
N PHE A 53 -5.68 -8.97 7.66
CA PHE A 53 -6.14 -7.76 6.95
C PHE A 53 -5.36 -6.52 7.41
N ALA A 54 -4.02 -6.55 7.32
CA ALA A 54 -3.10 -5.50 7.74
C ALA A 54 -3.18 -5.16 9.25
N ARG A 55 -3.58 -6.13 10.08
CA ARG A 55 -3.57 -6.02 11.55
C ARG A 55 -2.73 -7.09 12.19
N GLN A 56 -2.00 -6.71 13.23
CA GLN A 56 -1.26 -7.64 14.09
C GLN A 56 -1.66 -7.44 15.54
N LEU A 57 -1.50 -8.48 16.36
CA LEU A 57 -1.74 -8.41 17.80
C LEU A 57 -0.54 -7.71 18.44
N GLY A 58 -0.77 -6.63 19.18
CA GLY A 58 0.35 -5.87 19.73
C GLY A 58 -0.07 -4.73 20.63
N MET A 59 0.87 -3.81 20.79
CA MET A 59 0.69 -2.54 21.49
C MET A 59 1.09 -1.40 20.55
N PHE A 60 0.39 -0.27 20.67
CA PHE A 60 0.71 0.93 19.90
C PHE A 60 0.76 2.17 20.79
N ALA A 61 1.55 3.14 20.34
CA ALA A 61 1.60 4.49 20.86
C ALA A 61 1.45 5.46 19.69
N LYS A 62 0.43 6.33 19.74
CA LYS A 62 0.22 7.37 18.72
C LYS A 62 -0.04 8.71 19.36
N GLY A 63 0.19 9.77 18.60
CA GLY A 63 -0.01 11.10 19.13
C GLY A 63 0.37 12.19 18.16
N LYS A 64 0.35 13.41 18.68
CA LYS A 64 0.83 14.60 17.99
C LYS A 64 1.65 15.47 18.92
N TYR A 65 2.64 16.16 18.38
CA TYR A 65 3.31 17.30 18.96
C TYR A 65 3.22 18.49 18.00
N GLY A 66 2.20 19.33 18.17
CA GLY A 66 1.82 20.34 17.18
C GLY A 66 1.52 19.69 15.82
N LYS A 67 2.21 20.16 14.77
CA LYS A 67 2.09 19.64 13.40
C LYS A 67 2.77 18.29 13.16
N LEU A 68 3.55 17.79 14.12
CA LEU A 68 4.20 16.49 14.01
C LEU A 68 3.26 15.40 14.52
N GLU A 69 2.86 14.45 13.68
CA GLU A 69 2.11 13.26 14.08
C GLU A 69 3.05 12.04 14.11
N TYR A 70 2.89 11.19 15.12
CA TYR A 70 3.68 9.99 15.28
C TYR A 70 2.80 8.79 15.63
N ARG A 71 3.16 7.62 15.11
CA ARG A 71 2.49 6.34 15.31
C ARG A 71 3.55 5.25 15.40
N PHE A 72 3.62 4.55 16.51
CA PHE A 72 4.57 3.46 16.75
C PHE A 72 3.83 2.21 17.23
N SER A 73 4.37 1.04 16.92
CA SER A 73 3.83 -0.22 17.43
C SER A 73 4.92 -1.28 17.67
N LEU A 74 4.59 -2.18 18.59
CA LEU A 74 5.31 -3.41 18.88
C LEU A 74 4.31 -4.56 18.81
N ASN A 75 4.45 -5.40 17.79
CA ASN A 75 3.45 -6.42 17.47
C ASN A 75 4.08 -7.81 17.49
N LYS A 76 3.26 -8.83 17.75
CA LYS A 76 3.57 -10.21 17.45
C LYS A 76 2.92 -10.55 16.10
N PRO A 77 3.70 -10.69 15.02
CA PRO A 77 3.20 -11.14 13.73
C PRO A 77 2.54 -12.52 13.83
N PHE A 78 1.67 -12.84 12.88
CA PHE A 78 1.15 -14.20 12.76
C PHE A 78 2.27 -15.14 12.27
N ALA A 79 2.23 -16.39 12.72
CA ALA A 79 3.22 -17.40 12.37
C ALA A 79 3.12 -17.75 10.89
N THR A 80 4.26 -17.84 10.22
CA THR A 80 4.40 -18.30 8.83
C THR A 80 5.37 -19.47 8.76
N ASP A 81 5.14 -20.38 7.82
CA ASP A 81 5.82 -21.69 7.77
C ASP A 81 6.10 -22.19 6.34
N LEU A 82 6.12 -21.30 5.34
CA LEU A 82 6.44 -21.70 3.97
C LEU A 82 7.82 -22.39 3.92
N THR A 83 7.88 -23.54 3.27
CA THR A 83 9.13 -24.30 3.17
C THR A 83 9.98 -23.74 2.02
N PRO A 84 11.19 -23.20 2.28
CA PRO A 84 12.06 -22.70 1.23
C PRO A 84 12.51 -23.85 0.32
N ALA A 85 12.60 -23.58 -0.98
CA ALA A 85 13.23 -24.50 -1.91
C ALA A 85 14.73 -24.62 -1.59
N ASN A 86 15.23 -25.84 -1.44
CA ASN A 86 16.66 -26.09 -1.24
C ASN A 86 17.41 -25.94 -2.56
N VAL A 87 18.43 -25.08 -2.57
CA VAL A 87 19.31 -24.86 -3.73
C VAL A 87 20.76 -25.16 -3.37
N THR A 88 21.59 -25.50 -4.35
CA THR A 88 23.04 -25.66 -4.15
C THR A 88 23.82 -24.37 -4.37
N ASP A 89 23.27 -23.50 -5.22
CA ASP A 89 23.82 -22.19 -5.57
C ASP A 89 23.14 -21.09 -4.74
N PRO A 90 23.87 -20.41 -3.84
CA PRO A 90 23.31 -19.34 -3.00
C PRO A 90 22.65 -18.21 -3.78
N THR A 91 23.10 -17.93 -5.01
CA THR A 91 22.54 -16.84 -5.84
C THR A 91 21.12 -17.12 -6.31
N LYS A 92 20.69 -18.39 -6.28
CA LYS A 92 19.35 -18.83 -6.64
C LYS A 92 18.44 -19.02 -5.42
N ALA A 93 18.92 -18.72 -4.22
CA ALA A 93 18.13 -18.82 -3.01
C ALA A 93 16.98 -17.81 -3.07
N VAL A 94 15.77 -18.28 -2.78
CA VAL A 94 14.55 -17.47 -2.72
C VAL A 94 14.05 -17.47 -1.29
N ALA A 95 14.03 -16.31 -0.66
CA ALA A 95 13.48 -16.15 0.67
C ALA A 95 11.96 -16.35 0.62
N VAL A 96 11.43 -17.06 1.61
CA VAL A 96 9.98 -17.26 1.79
C VAL A 96 9.59 -16.90 3.22
N ASP A 97 8.31 -16.56 3.40
CA ASP A 97 7.74 -16.25 4.70
C ASP A 97 7.78 -17.46 5.64
N ASN A 98 8.69 -17.42 6.61
CA ASN A 98 8.86 -18.49 7.58
C ASN A 98 9.47 -17.96 8.88
N ASN A 99 8.64 -17.32 9.69
CA ASN A 99 9.04 -16.79 10.99
C ASN A 99 8.90 -17.83 12.13
N GLY A 100 8.22 -18.96 11.88
CA GLY A 100 8.04 -20.03 12.87
C GLY A 100 7.39 -19.53 14.16
N ASN A 101 8.14 -19.47 15.26
CA ASN A 101 7.73 -18.72 16.44
C ASN A 101 8.20 -17.26 16.27
N PRO A 102 7.31 -16.32 15.93
CA PRO A 102 7.71 -15.00 15.47
C PRO A 102 8.30 -14.16 16.61
N ASN A 103 9.45 -13.54 16.33
CA ASN A 103 9.95 -12.41 17.08
C ASN A 103 8.97 -11.23 16.98
N PHE A 104 8.98 -10.34 17.98
CA PHE A 104 8.22 -9.11 17.91
C PHE A 104 8.70 -8.23 16.75
N SER A 105 7.75 -7.67 16.01
CA SER A 105 8.00 -6.65 15.01
C SER A 105 7.85 -5.25 15.60
N LYS A 106 8.69 -4.32 15.14
CA LYS A 106 8.64 -2.91 15.49
C LYS A 106 8.24 -2.13 14.24
N ALA A 107 7.30 -1.21 14.38
CA ALA A 107 6.91 -0.36 13.26
C ALA A 107 6.68 1.07 13.72
N GLY A 108 6.86 2.02 12.81
CA GLY A 108 6.63 3.41 13.14
C GLY A 108 6.52 4.31 11.92
N TYR A 109 5.55 5.24 11.95
CA TYR A 109 5.35 6.29 10.96
C TYR A 109 5.34 7.65 11.66
N VAL A 110 6.07 8.60 11.10
CA VAL A 110 6.09 10.00 11.55
C VAL A 110 5.85 10.88 10.36
N GLU A 111 5.02 11.92 10.52
CA GLU A 111 4.78 12.91 9.47
C GLU A 111 4.69 14.32 10.04
N TYR A 112 5.02 15.30 9.20
CA TYR A 112 4.81 16.70 9.48
C TYR A 112 3.67 17.25 8.61
N GLN A 113 2.69 17.89 9.24
CA GLN A 113 1.48 18.42 8.61
C GLN A 113 1.65 19.93 8.40
N PHE A 114 2.10 20.34 7.21
CA PHE A 114 2.47 21.73 6.91
C PHE A 114 1.26 22.69 6.88
N LEU A 115 0.08 22.17 6.55
CA LEU A 115 -1.15 22.93 6.37
C LEU A 115 -2.19 22.52 7.44
N ASP A 116 -3.41 22.19 7.03
CA ASP A 116 -4.44 21.74 7.96
C ASP A 116 -4.04 20.43 8.62
N GLU A 117 -4.37 20.31 9.91
CA GLU A 117 -4.16 19.08 10.64
C GLU A 117 -5.23 18.04 10.32
N GLU A 118 -4.76 16.80 10.17
CA GLU A 118 -5.61 15.64 9.95
C GLU A 118 -6.02 14.99 11.27
N SER A 119 -7.14 14.28 11.29
CA SER A 119 -7.50 13.51 12.47
C SER A 119 -6.53 12.33 12.65
N ASN A 120 -6.14 12.07 13.89
CA ASN A 120 -5.43 10.85 14.29
C ASN A 120 -6.30 9.93 15.15
N MET A 121 -7.63 10.14 15.19
CA MET A 121 -8.55 9.35 16.01
C MET A 121 -8.58 7.89 15.56
N LEU A 122 -8.82 7.68 14.27
CA LEU A 122 -8.79 6.37 13.63
C LEU A 122 -7.38 6.07 13.10
N PRO A 123 -7.02 4.78 12.91
CA PRO A 123 -5.73 4.42 12.33
C PRO A 123 -5.64 4.75 10.84
N PHE A 124 -6.72 5.21 10.20
CA PHE A 124 -6.75 5.41 8.75
C PHE A 124 -6.46 6.86 8.34
N LYS A 125 -5.83 7.02 7.18
CA LYS A 125 -5.53 8.29 6.50
C LYS A 125 -6.44 8.46 5.30
N VAL A 126 -6.95 9.67 5.09
CA VAL A 126 -7.91 9.96 4.01
C VAL A 126 -7.17 10.08 2.66
N GLY A 127 -7.63 9.39 1.62
CA GLY A 127 -7.05 9.43 0.28
C GLY A 127 -7.44 10.67 -0.53
N SER A 128 -8.63 11.23 -0.28
CA SER A 128 -9.12 12.46 -0.91
C SER A 128 -10.13 13.16 0.01
N TYR A 129 -9.91 14.45 0.30
CA TYR A 129 -10.83 15.28 1.08
C TYR A 129 -11.88 16.00 0.22
N LEU A 130 -11.85 15.79 -1.10
CA LEU A 130 -12.76 16.43 -2.06
C LEU A 130 -12.75 17.97 -1.93
N GLY A 131 -11.60 18.55 -1.55
CA GLY A 131 -11.45 20.00 -1.36
C GLY A 131 -12.08 20.56 -0.09
N THR A 132 -12.49 19.74 0.87
CA THR A 132 -13.02 20.20 2.17
C THR A 132 -11.95 20.58 3.19
N LYS A 133 -10.70 20.20 2.91
CA LYS A 133 -9.52 20.54 3.71
C LYS A 133 -8.37 20.95 2.80
N LYS A 134 -7.40 21.68 3.36
CA LYS A 134 -6.14 22.02 2.70
C LYS A 134 -4.99 21.32 3.42
N VAL A 135 -4.58 20.16 2.92
CA VAL A 135 -3.58 19.28 3.56
C VAL A 135 -2.33 19.23 2.70
N PHE A 136 -1.16 19.30 3.34
CA PHE A 136 0.12 18.92 2.75
C PHE A 136 0.99 18.31 3.84
N ASN A 137 1.35 17.04 3.66
CA ASN A 137 2.11 16.27 4.63
C ASN A 137 3.31 15.62 3.96
N VAL A 138 4.39 15.48 4.72
CA VAL A 138 5.54 14.63 4.37
C VAL A 138 5.78 13.66 5.52
N GLY A 139 5.88 12.38 5.19
CA GLY A 139 6.00 11.28 6.12
C GLY A 139 7.17 10.36 5.84
N ALA A 140 7.61 9.67 6.87
CA ALA A 140 8.56 8.58 6.78
C ALA A 140 8.15 7.46 7.75
N GLY A 141 8.39 6.23 7.35
CA GLY A 141 8.00 5.08 8.14
C GLY A 141 8.88 3.87 7.96
N PHE A 142 8.77 2.95 8.91
CA PHE A 142 9.54 1.71 8.94
C PHE A 142 8.74 0.55 9.51
N TYR A 143 9.16 -0.65 9.13
CA TYR A 143 8.79 -1.91 9.75
C TYR A 143 10.03 -2.79 9.87
N HIS A 144 10.22 -3.44 11.01
CA HIS A 144 11.30 -4.39 11.21
C HIS A 144 10.84 -5.60 12.01
N GLN A 145 11.13 -6.80 11.51
CA GLN A 145 10.93 -8.08 12.20
C GLN A 145 12.18 -8.94 12.05
N LYS A 146 12.72 -9.40 13.18
CA LYS A 146 13.85 -10.34 13.20
C LYS A 146 13.43 -11.75 12.77
N ASP A 147 14.25 -12.42 11.98
CA ASP A 147 14.04 -13.80 11.51
C ASP A 147 12.65 -14.00 10.86
N GLY A 148 12.22 -13.08 9.99
CA GLY A 148 10.89 -13.09 9.38
C GLY A 148 10.76 -14.03 8.18
N THR A 149 11.84 -14.28 7.46
CA THR A 149 11.88 -15.13 6.27
C THR A 149 13.05 -16.11 6.32
N ARG A 150 13.04 -17.11 5.44
CA ARG A 150 14.10 -18.12 5.35
C ARG A 150 14.46 -18.48 3.93
N THR A 151 15.71 -18.87 3.73
CA THR A 151 16.22 -19.56 2.55
C THR A 151 16.78 -20.93 2.94
N SER A 152 17.01 -21.81 1.95
CA SER A 152 17.69 -23.09 2.15
C SER A 152 18.78 -23.27 1.10
N VAL A 153 20.03 -23.40 1.56
CA VAL A 153 21.20 -23.60 0.69
C VAL A 153 22.00 -24.81 1.19
N ASN A 154 22.18 -25.82 0.35
CA ASN A 154 22.83 -27.09 0.73
C ASN A 154 22.21 -27.70 2.00
N SER A 155 20.87 -27.63 2.12
CA SER A 155 20.06 -28.05 3.25
C SER A 155 20.29 -27.26 4.56
N ASN A 156 21.13 -26.22 4.54
CA ASN A 156 21.27 -25.30 5.65
C ASN A 156 20.18 -24.23 5.55
N ILE A 157 19.48 -24.01 6.66
CA ILE A 157 18.46 -22.97 6.76
C ILE A 157 19.12 -21.67 7.22
N GLU A 158 18.99 -20.63 6.40
CA GLU A 158 19.37 -19.27 6.76
C GLU A 158 18.11 -18.46 7.04
N LYS A 159 18.19 -17.58 8.04
CA LYS A 159 17.10 -16.71 8.47
C LYS A 159 17.43 -15.28 8.10
N HIS A 160 16.44 -14.53 7.64
CA HIS A 160 16.60 -13.13 7.26
C HIS A 160 15.60 -12.25 8.00
N ASP A 161 16.04 -11.05 8.32
CA ASP A 161 15.19 -10.03 8.91
C ASP A 161 14.33 -9.39 7.81
N ILE A 162 13.09 -9.06 8.14
CA ILE A 162 12.25 -8.18 7.31
C ILE A 162 12.55 -6.75 7.75
N SER A 163 13.03 -5.91 6.85
CA SER A 163 13.30 -4.48 7.08
C SER A 163 12.73 -3.66 5.95
N LEU A 164 11.72 -2.85 6.25
CA LEU A 164 10.97 -2.07 5.28
C LEU A 164 11.06 -0.60 5.66
N PHE A 165 11.26 0.25 4.66
CA PHE A 165 11.31 1.69 4.81
C PHE A 165 10.47 2.36 3.73
N ALA A 166 9.83 3.48 4.07
CA ALA A 166 9.20 4.33 3.09
C ALA A 166 9.28 5.81 3.47
N VAL A 167 9.26 6.66 2.46
CA VAL A 167 9.02 8.10 2.57
C VAL A 167 7.92 8.49 1.61
N ASP A 168 7.04 9.38 2.04
CA ASP A 168 5.95 9.83 1.21
C ASP A 168 5.55 11.28 1.42
N ALA A 169 4.78 11.78 0.46
CA ALA A 169 4.16 13.09 0.50
C ALA A 169 2.71 12.97 0.04
N PHE A 170 1.83 13.74 0.68
CA PHE A 170 0.42 13.79 0.36
C PHE A 170 -0.06 15.24 0.33
N ALA A 171 -0.89 15.58 -0.65
CA ALA A 171 -1.55 16.87 -0.76
C ALA A 171 -3.02 16.71 -1.13
N ASP A 172 -3.89 17.46 -0.47
CA ASP A 172 -5.26 17.70 -0.93
C ASP A 172 -5.53 19.21 -0.81
N ILE A 173 -5.63 19.89 -1.94
CA ILE A 173 -5.60 21.35 -2.00
C ILE A 173 -6.81 21.85 -2.80
N PRO A 174 -7.72 22.64 -2.19
CA PRO A 174 -8.75 23.36 -2.91
C PRO A 174 -8.12 24.36 -3.89
N LEU A 175 -8.61 24.42 -5.12
CA LEU A 175 -8.04 25.21 -6.20
C LEU A 175 -8.98 26.34 -6.65
N GLY A 176 -8.38 27.49 -6.94
CA GLY A 176 -9.09 28.65 -7.50
C GLY A 176 -10.12 29.25 -6.54
N ASN A 177 -11.18 29.83 -7.11
CA ASN A 177 -12.25 30.43 -6.33
C ASN A 177 -13.05 29.34 -5.59
N ALA A 178 -13.26 29.52 -4.28
CA ALA A 178 -13.99 28.58 -3.42
C ALA A 178 -15.38 28.20 -3.97
N LYS A 179 -16.05 29.12 -4.69
CA LYS A 179 -17.34 28.86 -5.35
C LYS A 179 -17.28 27.71 -6.38
N ASN A 180 -16.11 27.46 -6.96
CA ASN A 180 -15.92 26.41 -7.95
C ASN A 180 -15.73 25.03 -7.31
N LYS A 181 -15.46 24.94 -6.00
CA LYS A 181 -15.27 23.66 -5.27
C LYS A 181 -14.24 22.71 -5.91
N MET A 182 -13.31 23.23 -6.71
CA MET A 182 -12.29 22.45 -7.42
C MET A 182 -11.19 22.06 -6.44
N ALA A 183 -10.57 20.88 -6.61
CA ALA A 183 -9.48 20.46 -5.75
C ALA A 183 -8.52 19.51 -6.47
N VAL A 184 -7.25 19.50 -6.06
CA VAL A 184 -6.28 18.48 -6.46
C VAL A 184 -5.96 17.60 -5.27
N SER A 185 -5.97 16.29 -5.48
CA SER A 185 -5.48 15.29 -4.53
C SER A 185 -4.28 14.60 -5.16
N ALA A 186 -3.16 14.53 -4.45
CA ALA A 186 -1.93 13.91 -4.95
C ALA A 186 -1.19 13.17 -3.84
N TYR A 187 -0.56 12.06 -4.20
CA TYR A 187 0.30 11.27 -3.33
C TYR A 187 1.52 10.81 -4.12
N ALA A 188 2.68 10.80 -3.47
CA ALA A 188 3.87 10.15 -3.98
C ALA A 188 4.62 9.45 -2.83
N GLY A 189 5.09 8.24 -3.07
CA GLY A 189 5.83 7.45 -2.08
C GLY A 189 6.97 6.67 -2.73
N TYR A 190 8.08 6.59 -2.00
CA TYR A 190 9.22 5.72 -2.29
C TYR A 190 9.31 4.66 -1.20
N TYR A 191 9.58 3.42 -1.61
CA TYR A 191 9.59 2.24 -0.75
C TYR A 191 10.86 1.44 -1.02
N ASN A 192 11.54 1.05 0.05
CA ASN A 192 12.68 0.13 0.03
C ASN A 192 12.37 -1.04 0.96
N TYR A 193 12.20 -2.22 0.37
CA TYR A 193 11.82 -3.43 1.09
C TYR A 193 12.95 -4.44 1.05
N GLN A 194 13.28 -4.99 2.21
CA GLN A 194 14.22 -6.09 2.36
C GLN A 194 13.53 -7.23 3.10
N PHE A 195 13.29 -8.33 2.39
CA PHE A 195 12.72 -9.57 2.92
C PHE A 195 13.70 -10.74 2.84
N GLY A 196 14.93 -10.52 2.39
CA GLY A 196 15.90 -11.56 2.08
C GLY A 196 16.04 -11.82 0.57
N PRO A 197 17.00 -12.69 0.18
CA PRO A 197 17.40 -12.88 -1.21
C PRO A 197 16.24 -13.29 -2.13
N ASN A 198 16.13 -12.62 -3.27
CA ASN A 198 15.13 -12.89 -4.32
C ASN A 198 13.67 -13.05 -3.84
N TYR A 199 13.30 -12.48 -2.69
CA TYR A 199 11.92 -12.58 -2.18
C TYR A 199 10.94 -11.95 -3.18
N LEU A 200 9.90 -12.69 -3.55
CA LEU A 200 8.88 -12.23 -4.47
C LEU A 200 7.52 -12.89 -4.19
N ARG A 201 6.50 -12.07 -3.98
CA ARG A 201 5.10 -12.48 -3.85
C ARG A 201 4.30 -12.03 -5.07
N ASN A 202 3.71 -13.03 -5.72
CA ASN A 202 2.76 -12.83 -6.80
C ASN A 202 1.35 -12.74 -6.23
N LEU A 203 0.63 -11.67 -6.56
CA LEU A 203 -0.74 -11.44 -6.10
C LEU A 203 -1.65 -11.08 -7.27
N GLY A 204 -2.92 -11.43 -7.15
CA GLY A 204 -3.97 -11.21 -8.14
C GLY A 204 -5.31 -11.06 -7.44
N THR A 205 -5.77 -9.82 -7.29
CA THR A 205 -7.01 -9.51 -6.60
C THR A 205 -8.18 -10.19 -7.31
N MET A 206 -8.98 -10.96 -6.56
CA MET A 206 -10.12 -11.71 -7.10
C MET A 206 -9.75 -12.64 -8.28
N ASN A 207 -8.56 -13.24 -8.27
CA ASN A 207 -8.17 -14.17 -9.32
C ASN A 207 -9.06 -15.43 -9.30
N ILE A 208 -9.77 -15.67 -10.40
CA ILE A 208 -10.61 -16.86 -10.61
C ILE A 208 -9.97 -17.89 -11.54
N ALA A 209 -8.79 -17.59 -12.11
CA ALA A 209 -8.14 -18.49 -13.04
C ALA A 209 -7.38 -19.59 -12.31
N ALA A 210 -7.36 -20.78 -12.91
CA ALA A 210 -6.56 -21.92 -12.46
C ALA A 210 -5.53 -22.31 -13.53
N SER A 211 -4.52 -23.07 -13.12
CA SER A 211 -3.53 -23.61 -14.05
C SER A 211 -4.16 -24.65 -14.97
N ASP A 212 -4.01 -24.47 -16.28
CA ASP A 212 -4.39 -25.46 -17.28
C ASP A 212 -3.17 -26.34 -17.66
N PRO A 213 -3.20 -27.65 -17.36
CA PRO A 213 -2.13 -28.58 -17.74
C PRO A 213 -1.93 -28.69 -19.26
N ASN A 214 -2.99 -28.46 -20.05
CA ASN A 214 -2.98 -28.60 -21.51
C ASN A 214 -2.64 -27.30 -22.25
N PHE A 215 -2.34 -26.21 -21.53
CA PHE A 215 -2.00 -24.94 -22.16
C PHE A 215 -0.66 -25.03 -22.91
N ILE A 216 -0.72 -24.90 -24.23
CA ILE A 216 0.42 -24.91 -25.15
C ILE A 216 0.77 -23.46 -25.50
N GLY A 217 1.48 -22.78 -24.59
CA GLY A 217 1.91 -21.39 -24.77
C GLY A 217 2.89 -20.95 -23.68
N GLN A 218 3.44 -19.74 -23.82
CA GLN A 218 4.30 -19.17 -22.78
C GLN A 218 3.48 -18.84 -21.52
N LYS A 219 3.86 -19.44 -20.39
CA LYS A 219 3.23 -19.22 -19.09
C LYS A 219 3.88 -18.02 -18.42
N ALA A 220 3.07 -17.17 -17.78
CA ALA A 220 3.58 -16.12 -16.93
C ALA A 220 4.23 -16.73 -15.68
N ILE A 221 5.39 -16.22 -15.25
CA ILE A 221 6.07 -16.70 -14.04
C ILE A 221 5.23 -16.50 -12.78
N ALA A 222 4.33 -15.50 -12.80
CA ALA A 222 3.45 -15.18 -11.69
C ALA A 222 2.31 -16.20 -11.51
N GLY A 223 2.01 -17.01 -12.53
CA GLY A 223 0.90 -17.95 -12.53
C GLY A 223 -0.30 -17.50 -13.39
N PRO A 224 -1.41 -18.25 -13.35
CA PRO A 224 -2.57 -18.04 -14.20
C PRO A 224 -3.38 -16.78 -13.84
N GLY A 225 -4.17 -16.29 -14.81
CA GLY A 225 -5.12 -15.19 -14.61
C GLY A 225 -4.47 -13.82 -14.46
N ASN A 226 -4.87 -13.10 -13.41
CA ASN A 226 -4.39 -11.75 -13.14
C ASN A 226 -3.21 -11.67 -12.14
N LEU A 227 -2.61 -12.81 -11.77
CA LEU A 227 -1.41 -12.84 -10.93
C LEU A 227 -0.27 -12.02 -11.57
N GLN A 228 0.42 -11.24 -10.75
CA GLN A 228 1.59 -10.47 -11.14
C GLN A 228 2.55 -10.31 -9.95
N PRO A 229 3.83 -9.98 -10.18
CA PRO A 229 4.74 -9.60 -9.10
C PRO A 229 4.29 -8.30 -8.42
N VAL A 230 3.96 -8.37 -7.12
CA VAL A 230 3.43 -7.22 -6.36
C VAL A 230 4.33 -6.80 -5.21
N ILE A 231 4.81 -7.73 -4.38
CA ILE A 231 5.64 -7.44 -3.21
C ILE A 231 6.96 -8.20 -3.37
N GLY A 232 8.09 -7.56 -3.13
CA GLY A 232 9.39 -8.21 -3.29
C GLY A 232 10.50 -7.45 -2.54
N THR A 233 11.65 -8.10 -2.37
CA THR A 233 12.89 -7.39 -1.99
C THR A 233 13.27 -6.45 -3.13
N GLY A 234 13.43 -5.16 -2.84
CA GLY A 234 13.76 -4.15 -3.85
C GLY A 234 13.17 -2.78 -3.57
N ASN A 235 12.99 -2.01 -4.65
CA ASN A 235 12.54 -0.61 -4.59
C ASN A 235 11.26 -0.41 -5.40
N MET A 236 10.34 0.38 -4.86
CA MET A 236 9.13 0.79 -5.56
C MET A 236 8.89 2.28 -5.43
N ILE A 237 8.32 2.86 -6.48
CA ILE A 237 7.80 4.22 -6.49
C ILE A 237 6.32 4.13 -6.85
N TYR A 238 5.49 4.86 -6.11
CA TYR A 238 4.09 5.04 -6.46
C TYR A 238 3.72 6.50 -6.41
N ALA A 239 3.01 6.97 -7.42
CA ALA A 239 2.46 8.30 -7.46
C ALA A 239 1.03 8.25 -8.02
N GLN A 240 0.13 9.04 -7.45
CA GLN A 240 -1.22 9.23 -7.95
C GLN A 240 -1.61 10.70 -7.85
N ALA A 241 -2.40 11.18 -8.81
CA ALA A 241 -2.94 12.52 -8.79
C ALA A 241 -4.33 12.53 -9.42
N GLY A 242 -5.22 13.37 -8.90
CA GLY A 242 -6.56 13.55 -9.44
C GLY A 242 -7.08 14.95 -9.21
N LEU A 243 -7.92 15.37 -10.15
CA LEU A 243 -8.49 16.72 -10.20
C LEU A 243 -9.99 16.61 -10.01
N LEU A 244 -10.50 17.06 -8.87
CA LEU A 244 -11.93 17.20 -8.66
C LEU A 244 -12.44 18.39 -9.48
N LEU A 245 -13.26 18.11 -10.50
CA LEU A 245 -13.75 19.11 -11.44
C LEU A 245 -14.62 20.18 -10.77
N PRO A 246 -14.63 21.41 -11.29
CA PRO A 246 -15.36 22.51 -10.70
C PRO A 246 -16.88 22.29 -10.77
N SER A 247 -17.58 22.75 -9.74
CA SER A 247 -19.03 22.82 -9.71
C SER A 247 -19.47 24.02 -8.88
N GLN A 248 -20.24 24.91 -9.49
CA GLN A 248 -20.85 26.06 -8.80
C GLN A 248 -22.20 25.73 -8.17
N ALA A 249 -22.79 24.57 -8.48
CA ALA A 249 -24.03 24.14 -7.85
C ALA A 249 -23.85 24.02 -6.33
N GLU A 250 -24.81 24.53 -5.56
CA GLU A 250 -24.79 24.45 -4.09
C GLU A 250 -24.77 22.98 -3.63
N LYS A 251 -25.62 22.15 -4.23
CA LYS A 251 -25.72 20.70 -4.02
C LYS A 251 -25.60 19.96 -5.36
N PRO A 252 -24.37 19.71 -5.84
CA PRO A 252 -24.15 19.01 -7.09
C PRO A 252 -24.63 17.56 -6.98
N LYS A 253 -25.44 17.10 -7.94
CA LYS A 253 -25.92 15.71 -8.00
C LYS A 253 -24.81 14.71 -8.30
N ILE A 254 -23.78 15.15 -9.02
CA ILE A 254 -22.61 14.35 -9.37
C ILE A 254 -21.38 15.24 -9.28
N ARG A 255 -20.30 14.71 -8.71
CA ARG A 255 -18.95 15.29 -8.81
C ARG A 255 -18.02 14.30 -9.50
N ILE A 256 -17.17 14.81 -10.38
CA ILE A 256 -16.26 13.99 -11.17
C ILE A 256 -14.82 14.31 -10.76
N GLN A 257 -14.02 13.29 -10.49
CA GLN A 257 -12.59 13.40 -10.22
C GLN A 257 -11.83 12.43 -11.13
N PRO A 258 -11.45 12.84 -12.35
CA PRO A 258 -10.44 12.11 -13.11
C PRO A 258 -9.14 12.00 -12.31
N PHE A 259 -8.46 10.87 -12.48
CA PHE A 259 -7.18 10.60 -11.83
C PHE A 259 -6.27 9.77 -12.74
N ALA A 260 -4.99 9.80 -12.42
CA ALA A 260 -4.01 8.86 -12.93
C ALA A 260 -3.07 8.41 -11.80
N ALA A 261 -2.53 7.21 -11.92
CA ALA A 261 -1.49 6.69 -11.06
C ALA A 261 -0.39 5.99 -11.85
N TYR A 262 0.77 5.93 -11.24
CA TYR A 262 1.97 5.30 -11.78
C TYR A 262 2.64 4.49 -10.67
N THR A 263 2.94 3.24 -10.96
CA THR A 263 3.77 2.38 -10.10
C THR A 263 5.00 1.96 -10.87
N HIS A 264 6.18 2.08 -10.26
CA HIS A 264 7.42 1.48 -10.73
C HIS A 264 7.93 0.49 -9.70
N LYS A 265 8.39 -0.69 -10.15
CA LYS A 265 8.90 -1.76 -9.28
C LYS A 265 10.20 -2.31 -9.85
N SER A 266 11.22 -2.36 -9.00
CA SER A 266 12.50 -2.99 -9.28
C SER A 266 12.77 -4.00 -8.17
N PHE A 267 12.51 -5.28 -8.44
CA PHE A 267 12.69 -6.37 -7.50
C PHE A 267 13.98 -7.14 -7.79
N GLU A 268 14.65 -7.61 -6.74
CA GLU A 268 15.88 -8.40 -6.85
C GLU A 268 15.67 -9.68 -7.68
N ALA A 269 14.51 -10.32 -7.53
CA ALA A 269 14.16 -11.56 -8.23
C ALA A 269 13.96 -11.41 -9.75
N LEU A 270 13.97 -10.17 -10.29
CA LEU A 270 13.69 -9.87 -11.69
C LEU A 270 14.74 -8.89 -12.24
N ASP A 271 15.47 -9.29 -13.28
CA ASP A 271 16.54 -8.47 -13.88
C ASP A 271 16.02 -7.17 -14.50
N LYS A 272 14.74 -7.17 -14.90
CA LYS A 272 14.06 -6.04 -15.52
C LYS A 272 13.00 -5.52 -14.58
N SER A 273 12.98 -4.20 -14.42
CA SER A 273 11.91 -3.51 -13.69
C SER A 273 10.61 -3.46 -14.50
N SER A 274 9.51 -3.24 -13.79
CA SER A 274 8.18 -3.05 -14.38
C SER A 274 7.60 -1.71 -14.01
N SER A 275 6.76 -1.19 -14.91
CA SER A 275 5.93 -0.03 -14.66
C SER A 275 4.45 -0.35 -14.93
N GLN A 276 3.58 0.32 -14.17
CA GLN A 276 2.13 0.24 -14.29
C GLN A 276 1.54 1.63 -14.30
N PHE A 277 0.51 1.80 -15.12
CA PHE A 277 -0.29 3.00 -15.24
C PHE A 277 -1.74 2.67 -14.95
N ASP A 278 -2.37 3.55 -14.20
CA ASP A 278 -3.80 3.53 -13.94
C ASP A 278 -4.36 4.87 -14.39
N VAL A 279 -5.44 4.86 -15.16
CA VAL A 279 -6.17 6.08 -15.56
C VAL A 279 -7.65 5.83 -15.37
N GLY A 280 -8.32 6.77 -14.72
CA GLY A 280 -9.71 6.58 -14.36
C GLY A 280 -10.42 7.85 -13.93
N ALA A 281 -11.63 7.67 -13.43
CA ALA A 281 -12.42 8.74 -12.85
C ALA A 281 -13.34 8.19 -11.75
N ASN A 282 -13.47 8.96 -10.67
CA ASN A 282 -14.52 8.78 -9.68
C ASN A 282 -15.72 9.67 -10.04
N TRP A 283 -16.92 9.08 -9.98
CA TRP A 283 -18.21 9.73 -10.15
C TRP A 283 -18.94 9.66 -8.81
N PHE A 284 -18.77 10.70 -8.00
CA PHE A 284 -19.38 10.79 -6.68
C PHE A 284 -20.84 11.20 -6.80
N LEU A 285 -21.75 10.32 -6.38
CA LEU A 285 -23.19 10.55 -6.32
C LEU A 285 -23.56 11.23 -5.00
N ASP A 286 -22.87 10.84 -3.91
CA ASP A 286 -22.98 11.47 -2.60
C ASP A 286 -21.64 11.39 -1.85
N GLY A 287 -20.70 12.27 -2.24
CA GLY A 287 -19.35 12.27 -1.68
C GLY A 287 -18.73 10.87 -1.68
N HIS A 288 -18.15 10.46 -0.55
CA HIS A 288 -17.59 9.10 -0.39
C HIS A 288 -18.62 8.03 0.02
N HIS A 289 -19.88 8.39 0.27
CA HIS A 289 -20.93 7.42 0.64
C HIS A 289 -21.44 6.62 -0.55
N ALA A 290 -21.51 7.25 -1.73
CA ALA A 290 -21.92 6.58 -2.96
C ALA A 290 -21.09 7.08 -4.14
N LYS A 291 -20.32 6.19 -4.78
CA LYS A 291 -19.53 6.53 -5.97
C LYS A 291 -19.44 5.37 -6.96
N ILE A 292 -19.32 5.73 -8.23
CA ILE A 292 -18.92 4.82 -9.31
C ILE A 292 -17.49 5.17 -9.70
N THR A 293 -16.61 4.18 -9.75
CA THR A 293 -15.22 4.35 -10.18
C THR A 293 -14.99 3.55 -11.43
N THR A 294 -14.43 4.18 -12.46
CA THR A 294 -13.98 3.52 -13.68
C THR A 294 -12.47 3.65 -13.78
N GLN A 295 -11.75 2.55 -14.00
CA GLN A 295 -10.30 2.57 -14.11
C GLN A 295 -9.83 1.60 -15.20
N TYR A 296 -8.94 2.08 -16.08
CA TYR A 296 -8.09 1.24 -16.90
C TYR A 296 -6.74 1.10 -16.22
N SER A 297 -6.29 -0.15 -16.04
CA SER A 297 -5.02 -0.49 -15.40
C SER A 297 -4.17 -1.31 -16.34
N THR A 298 -2.87 -1.04 -16.35
CA THR A 298 -1.89 -1.90 -17.01
C THR A 298 -1.24 -2.83 -15.99
N ARG A 299 -0.93 -4.04 -16.42
CA ARG A 299 -0.33 -5.09 -15.60
C ARG A 299 0.89 -5.70 -16.31
N PRO A 300 2.09 -5.71 -15.69
CA PRO A 300 3.25 -6.40 -16.23
C PRO A 300 3.05 -7.92 -16.19
N VAL A 301 3.49 -8.58 -17.25
CA VAL A 301 3.48 -10.03 -17.39
C VAL A 301 4.87 -10.48 -17.81
N TYR A 302 5.57 -11.11 -16.87
CA TYR A 302 6.89 -11.70 -17.07
C TYR A 302 6.76 -13.16 -17.50
N THR A 303 7.48 -13.55 -18.55
CA THR A 303 7.66 -14.94 -19.02
C THR A 303 8.99 -15.53 -18.57
N SER A 304 9.95 -14.68 -18.23
CA SER A 304 11.26 -15.00 -17.67
C SER A 304 11.70 -13.89 -16.70
N PRO A 305 12.49 -14.20 -15.66
CA PRO A 305 13.12 -13.18 -14.81
C PRO A 305 14.04 -12.22 -15.57
N THR A 306 14.62 -12.65 -16.68
CA THR A 306 15.67 -11.92 -17.42
C THR A 306 15.13 -11.03 -18.54
N GLU A 307 13.88 -11.25 -18.95
CA GLU A 307 13.25 -10.58 -20.08
C GLU A 307 12.41 -9.38 -19.62
N SER A 308 12.29 -8.38 -20.49
CA SER A 308 11.38 -7.26 -20.24
C SER A 308 9.94 -7.75 -20.19
N PRO A 309 9.15 -7.34 -19.19
CA PRO A 309 7.76 -7.76 -19.10
C PRO A 309 6.95 -7.19 -20.26
N SER A 310 6.04 -8.02 -20.79
CA SER A 310 4.93 -7.51 -21.60
C SER A 310 3.90 -6.83 -20.70
N SER A 311 2.94 -6.10 -21.28
CA SER A 311 1.86 -5.45 -20.54
C SER A 311 0.49 -5.94 -21.01
N LYS A 312 -0.42 -6.16 -20.07
CA LYS A 312 -1.84 -6.46 -20.31
C LYS A 312 -2.70 -5.34 -19.71
N GLY A 313 -3.82 -5.04 -20.37
CA GLY A 313 -4.79 -4.06 -19.88
C GLY A 313 -5.97 -4.73 -19.21
N GLU A 314 -6.50 -4.07 -18.18
CA GLU A 314 -7.79 -4.40 -17.57
C GLU A 314 -8.62 -3.13 -17.40
N PHE A 315 -9.93 -3.24 -17.60
CA PHE A 315 -10.86 -2.14 -17.34
C PHE A 315 -11.86 -2.60 -16.29
N ILE A 316 -11.93 -1.87 -15.18
CA ILE A 316 -12.75 -2.23 -14.03
C ILE A 316 -13.72 -1.08 -13.75
N VAL A 317 -14.97 -1.47 -13.46
CA VAL A 317 -16.00 -0.59 -12.93
C VAL A 317 -16.35 -1.07 -11.53
N GLN A 318 -16.25 -0.17 -10.55
CA GLN A 318 -16.65 -0.41 -9.17
C GLN A 318 -17.80 0.50 -8.82
N PHE A 319 -18.79 -0.06 -8.13
CA PHE A 319 -19.81 0.72 -7.44
C PHE A 319 -19.61 0.54 -5.94
N GLN A 320 -19.35 1.64 -5.23
CA GLN A 320 -19.19 1.67 -3.79
C GLN A 320 -20.40 2.32 -3.14
N ILE A 321 -20.98 1.63 -2.16
CA ILE A 321 -21.92 2.20 -1.19
C ILE A 321 -21.34 1.98 0.21
N TYR A 322 -21.32 3.04 1.01
CA TYR A 322 -20.93 3.02 2.41
C TYR A 322 -21.99 3.77 3.24
N LEU A 323 -22.38 3.18 4.37
CA LEU A 323 -23.41 3.68 5.29
C LEU A 323 -22.83 4.66 6.31
#